data_AF-A0A9X0CYD7-F1
#
_entry.id   AF-A0A9X0CYD7-F1
#
_cell.length_a   1.000
_cell.length_b   1.000
_cell.length_c   1.000
_cell.angle_alpha   90.00
_cell.angle_beta   90.00
_cell.angle_gamma   90.00
#
_symmetry.space_group_name_H-M   'P 1'
#
loop_
_entity.id
_entity.type
_entity.pdbx_description
1 polymer ?
#
loop_
_entity_poly.entity_id
_entity_poly.type
_entity_poly.pdbx_seq_one_letter_code
_entity_poly.pdbx_strand_id
1 'polypeptide(L)'
;MYRGPKNMTNFAPIPSQPISYNDALVLLRQLKGDKVPKAWQGGLNVSFGFGPGFNKSSNSTVRLHVNNMVVVKTVYNVIGTIHGREEPDRYVLIGSHRDAWLFGAADPSSGTAALLEITRVISKMLQEGWRPRRTLKFCSWGAEEFGLIGSIEWVEQNEKILQDRGVVYLNTDVAVGGNYVLVSQNCPLLSNAIFSFAKKVKDPNAHGNKTSMYDIMVERNPSQTNRDEPYVVPFLYASDYLPFYMYSGIPSADFSYFYGPGNPVSLYPVYHTQEDNFYWMKTFIDPKFEFHEAVTKFEGGLLIDLADSPVLPFDVTRYAKALLKGYNLLPKKMKNESITSNEYMREAVYSFMDASHAFDQARSKLDPNIASPLLLRMFNDQMVQIEKAFISSSILSSNYLQRHIFSRPNYPFPGVWSAYFAGNINEVERQMSLVVEAISSAANILKPLPSV
;
A
#
# COMPACT_ATOMS: atom_id res chain seq x y z
N MET A 1 2.16 19.05 3.78
CA MET A 1 0.98 19.82 4.17
C MET A 1 0.50 20.52 2.89
N TYR A 2 -0.53 20.01 2.23
CA TYR A 2 -1.06 20.66 1.03
C TYR A 2 -1.89 21.92 1.36
N ARG A 3 -2.23 22.10 2.64
CA ARG A 3 -2.60 23.40 3.27
C ARG A 3 -1.44 24.35 3.59
N GLY A 4 -0.21 24.06 3.14
CA GLY A 4 0.94 24.94 3.33
C GLY A 4 0.97 26.13 2.37
N PRO A 5 1.66 27.24 2.72
CA PRO A 5 1.82 28.37 1.80
C PRO A 5 2.59 27.95 0.54
N LYS A 6 2.28 28.55 -0.62
CA LYS A 6 2.82 28.21 -1.96
C LYS A 6 4.35 28.23 -2.05
N ASN A 7 5.02 28.93 -1.14
CA ASN A 7 6.48 28.98 -1.05
C ASN A 7 7.10 27.74 -0.37
N MET A 8 6.28 26.84 0.20
CA MET A 8 6.72 25.59 0.84
C MET A 8 6.48 24.35 -0.04
N THR A 9 5.87 24.50 -1.21
CA THR A 9 5.66 23.39 -2.17
C THR A 9 6.88 23.19 -3.08
N ASN A 10 7.44 21.97 -3.08
CA ASN A 10 8.55 21.56 -3.93
C ASN A 10 8.05 21.18 -5.34
N PHE A 11 7.66 22.18 -6.15
CA PHE A 11 7.37 21.93 -7.56
C PHE A 11 8.64 21.59 -8.35
N ALA A 12 8.48 20.83 -9.44
CA ALA A 12 9.59 20.55 -10.35
C ALA A 12 10.20 21.89 -10.85
N PRO A 13 11.53 22.09 -10.72
CA PRO A 13 12.15 23.37 -11.04
C PRO A 13 12.31 23.59 -12.56
N ILE A 14 11.99 22.59 -13.38
CA ILE A 14 12.10 22.63 -14.84
C ILE A 14 10.78 22.25 -15.50
N PRO A 15 10.44 22.84 -16.67
CA PRO A 15 9.27 22.43 -17.43
C PRO A 15 9.35 20.97 -17.87
N SER A 16 8.24 20.25 -17.74
CA SER A 16 8.10 18.84 -18.11
C SER A 16 6.79 18.63 -18.87
N GLN A 17 6.81 17.78 -19.89
CA GLN A 17 5.64 17.49 -20.73
C GLN A 17 5.68 16.02 -21.18
N PRO A 18 4.64 15.20 -20.87
CA PRO A 18 4.50 13.89 -21.50
C PRO A 18 4.18 14.04 -22.99
N ILE A 19 4.71 13.14 -23.82
CA ILE A 19 4.46 13.11 -25.27
C ILE A 19 4.07 11.70 -25.71
N SER A 20 3.38 11.60 -26.84
CA SER A 20 3.07 10.30 -27.44
C SER A 20 4.34 9.58 -27.87
N TYR A 21 4.31 8.24 -27.92
CA TYR A 21 5.46 7.49 -28.45
C TYR A 21 5.71 7.79 -29.93
N ASN A 22 4.70 8.24 -30.69
CA ASN A 22 4.84 8.66 -32.09
C ASN A 22 5.67 9.95 -32.22
N ASP A 23 5.45 10.93 -31.34
CA ASP A 23 6.26 12.15 -31.30
C ASP A 23 7.67 11.86 -30.79
N ALA A 24 7.79 11.02 -29.74
CA ALA A 24 9.08 10.56 -29.25
C ALA A 24 9.88 9.86 -30.35
N LEU A 25 9.23 9.04 -31.18
CA LEU A 25 9.86 8.38 -32.32
C LEU A 25 10.45 9.36 -33.34
N VAL A 26 9.76 10.48 -33.61
CA VAL A 26 10.28 11.55 -34.50
C VAL A 26 11.56 12.15 -33.91
N LEU A 27 11.57 12.46 -32.61
CA LEU A 27 12.72 13.06 -31.92
C LEU A 27 13.90 12.09 -31.82
N LEU A 28 13.65 10.86 -31.33
CA LEU A 28 14.67 9.84 -31.09
C LEU A 28 15.36 9.39 -32.38
N ARG A 29 14.63 9.31 -33.50
CA ARG A 29 15.23 9.00 -34.82
C ARG A 29 16.29 9.99 -35.26
N GLN A 30 16.20 11.23 -34.78
CA GLN A 30 17.13 12.27 -35.15
C GLN A 30 18.32 12.35 -34.22
N LEU A 31 18.29 11.76 -33.02
CA LEU A 31 19.37 11.90 -32.04
C LEU A 31 20.73 11.44 -32.60
N LYS A 32 21.73 12.30 -32.41
CA LYS A 32 23.15 12.03 -32.70
C LYS A 32 23.79 11.13 -31.66
N GLY A 33 25.06 10.81 -31.89
CA GLY A 33 25.95 10.20 -30.92
C GLY A 33 25.97 8.68 -30.98
N ASP A 34 26.82 8.11 -30.15
CA ASP A 34 26.99 6.66 -30.07
C ASP A 34 25.70 5.99 -29.63
N LYS A 35 25.57 4.72 -30.01
CA LYS A 35 24.44 3.90 -29.62
C LYS A 35 24.43 3.73 -28.10
N VAL A 36 23.29 3.99 -27.46
CA VAL A 36 23.12 3.75 -26.03
C VAL A 36 23.22 2.25 -25.70
N PRO A 37 23.59 1.87 -24.46
CA PRO A 37 23.64 0.48 -24.03
C PRO A 37 22.32 -0.27 -24.29
N LYS A 38 22.40 -1.58 -24.54
CA LYS A 38 21.22 -2.41 -24.85
C LYS A 38 20.11 -2.29 -23.80
N ALA A 39 20.47 -2.17 -22.53
CA ALA A 39 19.52 -2.02 -21.42
C ALA A 39 18.72 -0.70 -21.45
N TRP A 40 19.15 0.31 -22.21
CA TRP A 40 18.49 1.61 -22.34
C TRP A 40 17.62 1.70 -23.60
N GLN A 41 17.67 0.69 -24.47
CA GLN A 41 16.92 0.67 -25.72
C GLN A 41 15.49 0.21 -25.44
N GLY A 42 14.51 1.02 -25.86
CA GLY A 42 13.09 0.67 -25.80
C GLY A 42 12.63 -0.17 -27.00
N GLY A 43 11.33 -0.45 -27.06
CA GLY A 43 10.71 -1.22 -28.16
C GLY A 43 10.48 -0.45 -29.47
N LEU A 44 10.90 0.81 -29.56
CA LEU A 44 10.74 1.63 -30.76
C LEU A 44 11.78 1.25 -31.83
N ASN A 45 11.36 1.21 -33.09
CA ASN A 45 12.23 0.91 -34.23
C ASN A 45 13.10 2.12 -34.61
N VAL A 46 14.11 2.43 -33.78
CA VAL A 46 15.08 3.52 -33.94
C VAL A 46 16.46 3.11 -33.45
N SER A 47 17.49 3.78 -33.96
CA SER A 47 18.81 3.77 -33.32
C SER A 47 18.81 4.80 -32.20
N PHE A 48 18.76 4.33 -30.94
CA PHE A 48 18.82 5.20 -29.77
C PHE A 48 20.24 5.74 -29.60
N GLY A 49 20.44 7.02 -29.91
CA GLY A 49 21.71 7.74 -29.71
C GLY A 49 21.77 8.49 -28.39
N PHE A 50 22.97 8.70 -27.85
CA PHE A 50 23.20 9.48 -26.63
C PHE A 50 22.84 10.96 -26.73
N GLY A 51 22.83 11.53 -27.95
CA GLY A 51 22.94 12.98 -28.14
C GLY A 51 24.32 13.52 -27.67
N PRO A 52 24.47 14.84 -27.52
CA PRO A 52 23.50 15.90 -27.83
C PRO A 52 23.37 16.18 -29.34
N GLY A 53 22.22 16.77 -29.73
CA GLY A 53 21.98 17.27 -31.09
C GLY A 53 21.38 16.25 -32.06
N PHE A 54 21.18 16.68 -33.32
CA PHE A 54 20.44 15.93 -34.34
C PHE A 54 21.21 15.64 -35.62
N ASN A 55 21.03 14.44 -36.21
CA ASN A 55 21.77 13.90 -37.35
C ASN A 55 21.57 14.75 -38.62
N LYS A 56 20.33 15.18 -38.89
CA LYS A 56 19.97 15.87 -40.15
C LYS A 56 20.28 17.37 -40.19
N SER A 57 20.58 18.01 -39.07
CA SER A 57 20.96 19.43 -39.02
C SER A 57 21.66 19.77 -37.70
N SER A 58 22.85 20.35 -37.78
CA SER A 58 23.60 20.81 -36.59
C SER A 58 22.93 21.96 -35.83
N ASN A 59 21.98 22.68 -36.46
CA ASN A 59 21.34 23.86 -35.89
C ASN A 59 19.89 23.59 -35.43
N SER A 60 19.39 22.37 -35.58
CA SER A 60 18.05 22.03 -35.07
C SER A 60 18.03 21.99 -33.54
N THR A 61 17.02 22.60 -32.95
CA THR A 61 16.79 22.62 -31.50
C THR A 61 15.36 22.16 -31.19
N VAL A 62 15.15 21.65 -29.98
CA VAL A 62 13.80 21.38 -29.45
C VAL A 62 13.42 22.53 -28.54
N ARG A 63 12.27 23.15 -28.82
CA ARG A 63 11.70 24.18 -27.96
C ARG A 63 10.48 23.61 -27.24
N LEU A 64 10.55 23.55 -25.92
CA LEU A 64 9.44 23.16 -25.06
C LEU A 64 8.71 24.41 -24.56
N HIS A 65 7.40 24.46 -24.74
CA HIS A 65 6.53 25.53 -24.24
C HIS A 65 5.45 24.92 -23.35
N VAL A 66 5.45 25.29 -22.05
CA VAL A 66 4.52 24.78 -21.04
C VAL A 66 3.86 25.96 -20.36
N ASN A 67 2.53 26.01 -20.38
CA ASN A 67 1.73 27.13 -19.84
C ASN A 67 0.80 26.68 -18.70
N ASN A 68 1.21 25.64 -17.96
CA ASN A 68 0.43 25.12 -16.83
C ASN A 68 0.33 26.18 -15.72
N MET A 69 -0.82 26.27 -15.07
CA MET A 69 -1.06 27.23 -13.99
C MET A 69 -1.36 26.51 -12.68
N VAL A 70 -0.74 26.98 -11.60
CA VAL A 70 -1.08 26.54 -10.24
C VAL A 70 -2.31 27.31 -9.77
N VAL A 71 -3.39 26.57 -9.47
CA VAL A 71 -4.67 27.13 -9.02
C VAL A 71 -5.10 26.49 -7.71
N VAL A 72 -5.80 27.26 -6.88
CA VAL A 72 -6.47 26.72 -5.68
C VAL A 72 -7.88 26.30 -6.07
N LYS A 73 -8.25 25.06 -5.72
CA LYS A 73 -9.57 24.47 -6.00
C LYS A 73 -10.12 23.79 -4.77
N THR A 74 -11.44 23.79 -4.63
CA THR A 74 -12.13 23.01 -3.61
C THR A 74 -12.17 21.55 -4.04
N VAL A 75 -11.77 20.66 -3.13
CA VAL A 75 -11.79 19.20 -3.28
C VAL A 75 -12.81 18.63 -2.30
N TYR A 76 -13.57 17.62 -2.73
CA TYR A 76 -14.62 16.99 -1.92
C TYR A 76 -14.33 15.51 -1.69
N ASN A 77 -14.21 15.13 -0.42
CA ASN A 77 -14.26 13.74 0.00
C ASN A 77 -15.69 13.39 0.43
N VAL A 78 -16.12 12.15 0.20
CA VAL A 78 -17.40 11.63 0.70
C VAL A 78 -17.12 10.50 1.69
N ILE A 79 -17.58 10.64 2.93
CA ILE A 79 -17.35 9.67 4.00
C ILE A 79 -18.68 9.11 4.50
N GLY A 80 -18.99 7.87 4.13
CA GLY A 80 -20.10 7.11 4.70
C GLY A 80 -19.68 6.46 6.01
N THR A 81 -20.56 6.41 7.02
CA THR A 81 -20.27 5.76 8.30
C THR A 81 -21.43 4.88 8.74
N ILE A 82 -21.13 3.64 9.12
CA ILE A 82 -22.05 2.72 9.80
C ILE A 82 -21.49 2.48 11.20
N HIS A 83 -22.20 2.96 12.23
CA HIS A 83 -21.76 2.78 13.61
C HIS A 83 -21.83 1.31 14.06
N GLY A 84 -20.73 0.84 14.65
CA GLY A 84 -20.62 -0.51 15.20
C GLY A 84 -21.56 -0.73 16.39
N ARG A 85 -21.99 -1.98 16.60
CA ARG A 85 -22.92 -2.36 17.69
C ARG A 85 -22.24 -2.52 19.06
N GLU A 86 -20.94 -2.83 19.09
CA GLU A 86 -20.21 -3.16 20.34
C GLU A 86 -18.95 -2.31 20.51
N GLU A 87 -18.21 -2.06 19.44
CA GLU A 87 -17.00 -1.23 19.42
C GLU A 87 -17.18 -0.04 18.46
N PRO A 88 -18.14 0.88 18.73
CA PRO A 88 -18.41 2.02 17.83
C PRO A 88 -17.22 2.99 17.72
N ASP A 89 -16.26 2.92 18.64
CA ASP A 89 -15.01 3.68 18.67
C ASP A 89 -13.83 2.97 17.99
N ARG A 90 -14.07 1.88 17.26
CA ARG A 90 -13.05 1.19 16.44
C ARG A 90 -13.44 1.29 14.97
N TYR A 91 -12.52 1.79 14.15
CA TYR A 91 -12.79 2.13 12.74
C TYR A 91 -12.10 1.16 11.81
N VAL A 92 -12.91 0.44 11.04
CA VAL A 92 -12.49 -0.36 9.90
C VAL A 92 -12.88 0.42 8.66
N LEU A 93 -11.89 0.83 7.87
CA LEU A 93 -12.07 1.74 6.75
C LEU A 93 -11.84 1.01 5.43
N ILE A 94 -12.61 1.38 4.42
CA ILE A 94 -12.35 1.05 3.02
C ILE A 94 -12.45 2.33 2.18
N GLY A 95 -11.59 2.49 1.18
CA GLY A 95 -11.63 3.67 0.32
C GLY A 95 -11.11 3.49 -1.09
N SER A 96 -11.54 4.41 -1.95
CA SER A 96 -11.17 4.53 -3.37
C SER A 96 -11.22 6.01 -3.74
N HIS A 97 -10.27 6.52 -4.53
CA HIS A 97 -10.44 7.86 -5.10
C HIS A 97 -11.45 7.86 -6.23
N ARG A 98 -11.92 9.05 -6.56
CA ARG A 98 -13.02 9.27 -7.52
C ARG A 98 -12.62 10.18 -8.67
N ASP A 99 -11.63 11.03 -8.48
CA ASP A 99 -11.07 11.83 -9.56
C ASP A 99 -10.18 10.97 -10.45
N ALA A 100 -10.22 11.26 -11.75
CA ALA A 100 -9.39 10.64 -12.78
C ALA A 100 -8.80 11.74 -13.66
N TRP A 101 -7.68 11.47 -14.35
CA TRP A 101 -7.16 12.39 -15.36
C TRP A 101 -8.15 12.67 -16.49
N LEU A 102 -8.83 11.63 -16.99
CA LEU A 102 -9.82 11.71 -18.06
C LEU A 102 -11.08 10.90 -17.73
N PHE A 103 -11.30 9.75 -18.36
CA PHE A 103 -12.45 8.90 -18.10
C PHE A 103 -12.20 7.94 -16.94
N GLY A 104 -11.01 7.34 -16.89
CA GLY A 104 -10.54 6.57 -15.74
C GLY A 104 -11.37 5.33 -15.46
N ALA A 105 -11.59 4.48 -16.46
CA ALA A 105 -12.43 3.29 -16.29
C ALA A 105 -11.79 2.23 -15.40
N ALA A 106 -10.48 2.02 -15.49
CA ALA A 106 -9.69 1.31 -14.50
C ALA A 106 -9.37 2.25 -13.33
N ASP A 107 -8.60 3.31 -13.59
CA ASP A 107 -8.11 4.26 -12.58
C ASP A 107 -9.01 5.51 -12.50
N PRO A 108 -9.86 5.67 -11.48
CA PRO A 108 -10.18 4.73 -10.39
C PRO A 108 -11.58 4.14 -10.48
N SER A 109 -12.30 4.35 -11.58
CA SER A 109 -13.74 4.03 -11.62
C SER A 109 -14.02 2.55 -11.39
N SER A 110 -13.06 1.65 -11.65
CA SER A 110 -13.17 0.24 -11.31
C SER A 110 -13.26 0.02 -9.80
N GLY A 111 -12.40 0.68 -9.02
CA GLY A 111 -12.43 0.61 -7.56
C GLY A 111 -13.60 1.37 -6.95
N THR A 112 -13.97 2.51 -7.53
CA THR A 112 -15.20 3.22 -7.13
C THR A 112 -16.43 2.34 -7.35
N ALA A 113 -16.51 1.60 -8.46
CA ALA A 113 -17.61 0.66 -8.71
C ALA A 113 -17.66 -0.47 -7.67
N ALA A 114 -16.51 -1.06 -7.32
CA ALA A 114 -16.41 -2.06 -6.26
C ALA A 114 -16.85 -1.50 -4.90
N LEU A 115 -16.35 -0.32 -4.51
CA LEU A 115 -16.72 0.36 -3.26
C LEU A 115 -18.23 0.62 -3.17
N LEU A 116 -18.85 1.08 -4.25
CA LEU A 116 -20.30 1.33 -4.30
C LEU A 116 -21.10 0.03 -4.14
N GLU A 117 -20.69 -1.06 -4.80
CA GLU A 117 -21.38 -2.35 -4.70
C GLU A 117 -21.22 -2.98 -3.29
N ILE A 118 -20.02 -2.92 -2.71
CA ILE A 118 -19.78 -3.33 -1.31
C ILE A 118 -20.72 -2.55 -0.38
N THR A 119 -20.78 -1.23 -0.54
CA THR A 119 -21.64 -0.35 0.28
C THR A 119 -23.12 -0.71 0.11
N ARG A 120 -23.57 -0.99 -1.11
CA ARG A 120 -24.96 -1.38 -1.41
C ARG A 120 -25.33 -2.71 -0.77
N VAL A 121 -24.46 -3.72 -0.86
CA VAL A 121 -24.68 -5.04 -0.25
C VAL A 121 -24.70 -4.94 1.27
N ILE A 122 -23.75 -4.22 1.87
CA ILE A 122 -23.72 -3.98 3.31
C ILE A 122 -24.98 -3.23 3.78
N SER A 123 -25.45 -2.24 3.02
CA SER A 123 -26.71 -1.56 3.32
C SER A 123 -27.90 -2.50 3.30
N LYS A 124 -27.93 -3.51 2.42
CA LYS A 124 -28.98 -4.54 2.41
C LYS A 124 -28.88 -5.43 3.65
N MET A 125 -27.68 -5.85 4.03
CA MET A 125 -27.46 -6.62 5.27
C MET A 125 -27.91 -5.86 6.51
N LEU A 126 -27.72 -4.53 6.55
CA LEU A 126 -28.25 -3.67 7.62
C LEU A 126 -29.78 -3.72 7.70
N GLN A 127 -30.46 -3.68 6.56
CA GLN A 127 -31.93 -3.75 6.49
C GLN A 127 -32.45 -5.12 6.92
N GLU A 128 -31.65 -6.18 6.74
CA GLU A 128 -31.94 -7.55 7.16
C GLU A 128 -31.56 -7.81 8.64
N GLY A 129 -31.06 -6.80 9.36
CA GLY A 129 -30.83 -6.83 10.80
C GLY A 129 -29.39 -7.11 11.25
N TRP A 130 -28.46 -7.35 10.32
CA TRP A 130 -27.03 -7.39 10.66
C TRP A 130 -26.50 -5.98 10.94
N ARG A 131 -25.53 -5.85 11.84
CA ARG A 131 -24.79 -4.59 12.08
C ARG A 131 -23.38 -4.94 12.54
N PRO A 132 -22.30 -4.35 11.99
CA PRO A 132 -20.95 -4.78 12.33
C PRO A 132 -20.62 -4.51 13.80
N ARG A 133 -19.76 -5.34 14.40
CA ARG A 133 -19.20 -5.12 15.75
C ARG A 133 -18.50 -3.76 15.85
N ARG A 134 -17.62 -3.45 14.87
CA ARG A 134 -16.85 -2.20 14.75
C ARG A 134 -17.51 -1.22 13.77
N THR A 135 -17.18 0.06 13.89
CA THR A 135 -17.67 1.08 12.95
C THR A 135 -16.99 0.93 11.59
N LEU A 136 -17.80 0.84 10.53
CA LEU A 136 -17.35 0.87 9.14
C LEU A 136 -17.32 2.30 8.63
N LYS A 137 -16.26 2.66 7.89
CA LYS A 137 -16.17 3.92 7.15
C LYS A 137 -15.87 3.65 5.67
N PHE A 138 -16.69 4.21 4.80
CA PHE A 138 -16.54 4.15 3.35
C PHE A 138 -16.05 5.49 2.86
N CYS A 139 -14.91 5.52 2.18
CA CYS A 139 -14.23 6.76 1.85
C CYS A 139 -14.07 6.90 0.34
N SER A 140 -14.70 7.93 -0.24
CA SER A 140 -14.51 8.28 -1.64
C SER A 140 -13.67 9.56 -1.73
N TRP A 141 -12.39 9.39 -2.02
CA TRP A 141 -11.39 10.46 -1.99
C TRP A 141 -11.44 11.31 -3.27
N GLY A 142 -11.05 12.58 -3.16
CA GLY A 142 -10.88 13.45 -4.31
C GLY A 142 -9.46 14.02 -4.37
N ALA A 143 -9.04 14.41 -5.57
CA ALA A 143 -7.72 14.92 -5.87
C ALA A 143 -6.57 13.96 -5.48
N GLU A 144 -6.77 12.66 -5.66
CA GLU A 144 -5.70 11.66 -5.54
C GLU A 144 -4.65 11.88 -6.63
N GLU A 145 -5.09 12.13 -7.87
CA GLU A 145 -4.21 12.26 -9.04
C GLU A 145 -3.30 13.49 -8.97
N PHE A 146 -3.65 14.42 -8.08
CA PHE A 146 -2.90 15.63 -7.78
C PHE A 146 -1.98 15.47 -6.56
N GLY A 147 -1.74 14.23 -6.11
CA GLY A 147 -0.80 13.88 -5.05
C GLY A 147 -1.45 13.50 -3.73
N LEU A 148 -2.48 12.64 -3.77
CA LEU A 148 -3.21 12.09 -2.61
C LEU A 148 -3.88 13.17 -1.75
N ILE A 149 -4.25 14.32 -2.34
CA ILE A 149 -4.63 15.51 -1.58
C ILE A 149 -5.82 15.21 -0.66
N GLY A 150 -6.87 14.56 -1.18
CA GLY A 150 -8.08 14.28 -0.41
C GLY A 150 -7.82 13.40 0.81
N SER A 151 -7.16 12.27 0.64
CA SER A 151 -6.89 11.33 1.74
C SER A 151 -5.88 11.90 2.74
N ILE A 152 -4.81 12.54 2.27
CA ILE A 152 -3.81 13.19 3.15
C ILE A 152 -4.49 14.23 4.04
N GLU A 153 -5.23 15.15 3.45
CA GLU A 153 -5.84 16.25 4.18
C GLU A 153 -6.89 15.75 5.18
N TRP A 154 -7.60 14.67 4.85
CA TRP A 154 -8.54 14.05 5.78
C TRP A 154 -7.83 13.33 6.93
N VAL A 155 -6.73 12.62 6.66
CA VAL A 155 -5.94 11.95 7.69
C VAL A 155 -5.27 12.97 8.60
N GLU A 156 -4.65 14.02 8.06
CA GLU A 156 -4.05 15.11 8.85
C GLU A 156 -5.10 15.77 9.77
N GLN A 157 -6.32 16.03 9.25
CA GLN A 157 -7.40 16.60 10.04
C GLN A 157 -7.91 15.68 11.16
N ASN A 158 -7.85 14.35 10.96
CA ASN A 158 -8.37 13.35 11.89
C ASN A 158 -7.29 12.55 12.61
N GLU A 159 -6.03 12.99 12.56
CA GLU A 159 -4.84 12.22 12.97
C GLU A 159 -5.02 11.62 14.38
N LYS A 160 -5.38 12.45 15.37
CA LYS A 160 -5.57 12.01 16.76
C LYS A 160 -6.64 10.92 16.88
N ILE A 161 -7.77 11.11 16.21
CA ILE A 161 -8.88 10.15 16.25
C ILE A 161 -8.46 8.84 15.60
N LEU A 162 -7.76 8.91 14.46
CA LEU A 162 -7.30 7.73 13.74
C LEU A 162 -6.19 6.98 14.48
N GLN A 163 -5.27 7.68 15.15
CA GLN A 163 -4.27 7.09 16.01
C GLN A 163 -4.90 6.32 17.17
N ASP A 164 -6.01 6.79 17.74
CA ASP A 164 -6.69 6.08 18.83
C ASP A 164 -7.64 4.98 18.36
N ARG A 165 -8.32 5.20 17.23
CA ARG A 165 -9.51 4.42 16.83
C ARG A 165 -9.36 3.63 15.53
N GLY A 166 -8.38 3.98 14.69
CA GLY A 166 -8.11 3.30 13.43
C GLY A 166 -7.62 1.88 13.67
N VAL A 167 -8.33 0.91 13.11
CA VAL A 167 -8.01 -0.53 13.17
C VAL A 167 -7.30 -0.97 11.90
N VAL A 168 -7.86 -0.63 10.74
CA VAL A 168 -7.34 -1.03 9.42
C VAL A 168 -7.91 -0.11 8.33
N TYR A 169 -7.13 0.12 7.29
CA TYR A 169 -7.57 0.79 6.06
C TYR A 169 -7.36 -0.13 4.84
N LEU A 170 -8.44 -0.48 4.15
CA LEU A 170 -8.41 -1.22 2.89
C LEU A 170 -8.55 -0.22 1.73
N ASN A 171 -7.67 -0.32 0.74
CA ASN A 171 -7.67 0.53 -0.44
C ASN A 171 -8.09 -0.26 -1.67
N THR A 172 -8.91 0.38 -2.49
CA THR A 172 -9.38 -0.14 -3.77
C THR A 172 -9.31 0.98 -4.80
N ASP A 173 -8.11 1.21 -5.32
CA ASP A 173 -7.84 2.21 -6.36
C ASP A 173 -8.25 1.64 -7.74
N VAL A 174 -7.35 0.92 -8.39
CA VAL A 174 -7.64 0.12 -9.57
C VAL A 174 -8.03 -1.29 -9.13
N ALA A 175 -9.32 -1.57 -8.97
CA ALA A 175 -9.78 -2.93 -8.68
C ALA A 175 -9.38 -3.92 -9.80
N VAL A 176 -9.48 -3.50 -11.06
CA VAL A 176 -9.18 -4.34 -12.23
C VAL A 176 -8.43 -3.54 -13.29
N GLY A 177 -7.11 -3.70 -13.36
CA GLY A 177 -6.27 -3.20 -14.47
C GLY A 177 -5.90 -4.28 -15.49
N GLY A 178 -6.09 -5.54 -15.12
CA GLY A 178 -5.92 -6.71 -15.96
C GLY A 178 -6.71 -7.89 -15.43
N ASN A 179 -6.53 -9.06 -16.01
CA ASN A 179 -7.30 -10.27 -15.69
C ASN A 179 -6.39 -11.48 -15.36
N TYR A 180 -5.11 -11.22 -15.07
CA TYR A 180 -4.13 -12.28 -14.86
C TYR A 180 -4.09 -12.76 -13.40
N VAL A 181 -3.88 -11.88 -12.42
CA VAL A 181 -3.75 -12.32 -11.02
C VAL A 181 -4.12 -11.19 -10.08
N LEU A 182 -4.80 -11.52 -8.96
CA LEU A 182 -4.97 -10.57 -7.88
C LEU A 182 -3.61 -10.36 -7.19
N VAL A 183 -3.20 -9.11 -7.07
CA VAL A 183 -2.05 -8.68 -6.31
C VAL A 183 -2.52 -7.97 -5.05
N SER A 184 -1.79 -8.15 -3.96
CA SER A 184 -1.98 -7.37 -2.75
C SER A 184 -0.69 -6.68 -2.33
N GLN A 185 -0.79 -5.38 -2.07
CA GLN A 185 0.19 -4.62 -1.30
C GLN A 185 -0.33 -4.54 0.12
N ASN A 186 0.38 -5.08 1.11
CA ASN A 186 -0.10 -5.06 2.50
C ASN A 186 1.04 -5.07 3.51
N CYS A 187 0.73 -4.63 4.72
CA CYS A 187 1.63 -4.78 5.85
C CYS A 187 1.63 -6.24 6.36
N PRO A 188 2.73 -6.71 6.99
CA PRO A 188 2.84 -8.11 7.45
C PRO A 188 1.74 -8.55 8.41
N LEU A 189 1.17 -7.60 9.16
CA LEU A 189 0.13 -7.87 10.15
C LEU A 189 -1.16 -8.40 9.52
N LEU A 190 -1.47 -8.01 8.28
CA LEU A 190 -2.72 -8.34 7.57
C LEU A 190 -2.62 -9.55 6.65
N SER A 191 -1.42 -10.00 6.28
CA SER A 191 -1.26 -10.95 5.17
C SER A 191 -2.03 -12.26 5.40
N ASN A 192 -2.07 -12.79 6.63
CA ASN A 192 -2.82 -14.03 6.91
C ASN A 192 -4.32 -13.84 6.81
N ALA A 193 -4.88 -12.71 7.26
CA ALA A 193 -6.30 -12.41 7.11
C ALA A 193 -6.69 -12.36 5.63
N ILE A 194 -5.87 -11.65 4.83
CA ILE A 194 -5.99 -11.55 3.37
C ILE A 194 -5.95 -12.94 2.72
N PHE A 195 -4.93 -13.73 3.01
CA PHE A 195 -4.76 -15.06 2.43
C PHE A 195 -5.86 -16.04 2.83
N SER A 196 -6.29 -15.99 4.09
CA SER A 196 -7.37 -16.84 4.58
C SER A 196 -8.69 -16.50 3.93
N PHE A 197 -8.95 -15.21 3.67
CA PHE A 197 -10.16 -14.79 2.95
C PHE A 197 -10.08 -15.11 1.45
N ALA A 198 -8.93 -14.92 0.81
CA ALA A 198 -8.72 -15.26 -0.60
C ALA A 198 -8.97 -16.76 -0.89
N LYS A 199 -8.75 -17.65 0.08
CA LYS A 199 -9.10 -19.08 -0.05
C LYS A 199 -10.62 -19.33 -0.14
N LYS A 200 -11.44 -18.41 0.36
CA LYS A 200 -12.92 -18.53 0.37
C LYS A 200 -13.56 -18.03 -0.94
N VAL A 201 -12.82 -17.29 -1.76
CA VAL A 201 -13.34 -16.64 -2.98
C VAL A 201 -12.92 -17.44 -4.19
N LYS A 202 -13.85 -17.79 -5.08
CA LYS A 202 -13.55 -18.42 -6.36
C LYS A 202 -12.93 -17.40 -7.32
N ASP A 203 -11.81 -17.73 -7.95
CA ASP A 203 -11.19 -16.88 -8.98
C ASP A 203 -11.87 -17.09 -10.34
N PRO A 204 -12.04 -16.04 -11.18
CA PRO A 204 -12.50 -16.21 -12.56
C PRO A 204 -11.55 -17.05 -13.42
N ASN A 205 -10.25 -17.07 -13.10
CA ASN A 205 -9.27 -17.94 -13.74
C ASN A 205 -9.22 -19.37 -13.18
N ALA A 206 -10.17 -19.76 -12.32
CA ALA A 206 -10.20 -21.11 -11.75
C ALA A 206 -10.11 -22.21 -12.81
N HIS A 207 -9.22 -23.18 -12.62
CA HIS A 207 -9.00 -24.29 -13.54
C HIS A 207 -8.41 -25.52 -12.82
N GLY A 208 -8.74 -26.72 -13.30
CA GLY A 208 -8.26 -27.96 -12.69
C GLY A 208 -8.60 -28.05 -11.19
N ASN A 209 -7.56 -28.19 -10.35
CA ASN A 209 -7.69 -28.19 -8.89
C ASN A 209 -7.49 -26.81 -8.24
N LYS A 210 -7.19 -25.77 -9.03
CA LYS A 210 -6.98 -24.40 -8.58
C LYS A 210 -8.31 -23.65 -8.70
N THR A 211 -9.00 -23.49 -7.57
CA THR A 211 -10.38 -22.97 -7.58
C THR A 211 -10.50 -21.62 -6.90
N SER A 212 -9.71 -21.39 -5.85
CA SER A 212 -9.75 -20.16 -5.09
C SER A 212 -8.86 -19.08 -5.69
N MET A 213 -9.15 -17.83 -5.35
CA MET A 213 -8.29 -16.67 -5.62
C MET A 213 -6.89 -16.90 -5.04
N TYR A 214 -6.80 -17.46 -3.83
CA TYR A 214 -5.50 -17.84 -3.25
C TYR A 214 -4.72 -18.83 -4.13
N ASP A 215 -5.38 -19.84 -4.70
CA ASP A 215 -4.73 -20.83 -5.56
C ASP A 215 -4.09 -20.18 -6.79
N ILE A 216 -4.81 -19.26 -7.45
CA ILE A 216 -4.34 -18.53 -8.62
C ILE A 216 -3.23 -17.53 -8.25
N MET A 217 -3.34 -16.88 -7.09
CA MET A 217 -2.28 -16.00 -6.57
C MET A 217 -0.96 -16.76 -6.36
N VAL A 218 -1.01 -17.96 -5.74
CA VAL A 218 0.16 -18.81 -5.54
C VAL A 218 0.73 -19.29 -6.88
N GLU A 219 -0.12 -19.68 -7.82
CA GLU A 219 0.32 -20.18 -9.13
C GLU A 219 1.03 -19.09 -9.94
N ARG A 220 0.43 -17.90 -10.02
CA ARG A 220 0.82 -16.85 -10.97
C ARG A 220 1.78 -15.83 -10.38
N ASN A 221 1.76 -15.61 -9.06
CA ASN A 221 2.68 -14.70 -8.38
C ASN A 221 3.14 -15.27 -7.01
N PRO A 222 3.84 -16.41 -6.99
CA PRO A 222 4.33 -17.04 -5.76
C PRO A 222 5.44 -16.25 -5.06
N SER A 223 5.43 -16.27 -3.74
CA SER A 223 6.46 -15.66 -2.90
C SER A 223 7.85 -16.24 -3.19
N GLN A 224 8.86 -15.37 -3.16
CA GLN A 224 10.26 -15.77 -3.41
C GLN A 224 10.85 -16.63 -2.29
N THR A 225 10.32 -16.52 -1.07
CA THR A 225 10.85 -17.23 0.11
C THR A 225 9.99 -18.42 0.54
N ASN A 226 8.73 -18.46 0.15
CA ASN A 226 7.83 -19.60 0.36
C ASN A 226 6.95 -19.76 -0.89
N ARG A 227 7.24 -20.75 -1.73
CA ARG A 227 6.54 -20.94 -3.02
C ARG A 227 5.08 -21.38 -2.86
N ASP A 228 4.67 -21.79 -1.66
CA ASP A 228 3.30 -22.20 -1.33
C ASP A 228 2.43 -21.02 -0.83
N GLU A 229 3.00 -19.82 -0.75
CA GLU A 229 2.31 -18.58 -0.42
C GLU A 229 2.34 -17.58 -1.58
N PRO A 230 1.30 -16.73 -1.74
CA PRO A 230 1.35 -15.60 -2.64
C PRO A 230 2.47 -14.63 -2.30
N TYR A 231 3.03 -13.99 -3.32
CA TYR A 231 3.92 -12.85 -3.15
C TYR A 231 3.10 -11.63 -2.70
N VAL A 232 3.43 -11.11 -1.52
CA VAL A 232 2.96 -9.80 -1.07
C VAL A 232 3.81 -8.75 -1.76
N VAL A 233 3.16 -7.93 -2.59
CA VAL A 233 3.84 -6.84 -3.27
C VAL A 233 4.17 -5.77 -2.23
N PRO A 234 5.37 -5.17 -2.30
CA PRO A 234 5.71 -3.97 -1.55
C PRO A 234 4.63 -2.89 -1.69
N PHE A 235 4.52 -1.93 -0.78
CA PHE A 235 3.83 -0.66 -1.09
C PHE A 235 4.63 0.12 -2.16
N LEU A 236 4.51 -0.33 -3.41
CA LEU A 236 5.22 0.13 -4.60
C LEU A 236 4.39 1.16 -5.37
N TYR A 237 3.10 0.90 -5.55
CA TYR A 237 2.16 1.81 -6.22
C TYR A 237 1.51 2.67 -5.15
N ALA A 238 1.96 3.92 -5.02
CA ALA A 238 1.40 4.86 -4.07
C ALA A 238 -0.07 5.15 -4.41
N SER A 239 -0.91 5.15 -3.40
CA SER A 239 -2.34 5.48 -3.46
C SER A 239 -2.79 5.95 -2.07
N ASP A 240 -4.10 6.12 -1.86
CA ASP A 240 -4.69 6.73 -0.66
C ASP A 240 -4.41 5.97 0.65
N TYR A 241 -3.89 4.74 0.63
CA TYR A 241 -3.42 4.06 1.84
C TYR A 241 -2.19 4.71 2.47
N LEU A 242 -1.42 5.48 1.69
CA LEU A 242 -0.14 6.04 2.12
C LEU A 242 -0.24 6.90 3.38
N PRO A 243 -1.15 7.89 3.49
CA PRO A 243 -1.32 8.65 4.74
C PRO A 243 -1.82 7.80 5.93
N PHE A 244 -2.59 6.73 5.69
CA PHE A 244 -3.02 5.83 6.76
C PHE A 244 -1.86 5.02 7.31
N TYR A 245 -1.09 4.37 6.44
CA TYR A 245 0.01 3.50 6.83
C TYR A 245 1.27 4.29 7.19
N MET A 246 1.79 5.10 6.26
CA MET A 246 3.10 5.71 6.37
C MET A 246 3.16 6.88 7.36
N TYR A 247 2.04 7.58 7.54
CA TYR A 247 1.94 8.76 8.40
C TYR A 247 1.26 8.45 9.75
N SER A 248 0.18 7.65 9.77
CA SER A 248 -0.61 7.39 10.98
C SER A 248 -0.41 6.00 11.62
N GLY A 249 0.29 5.08 10.97
CA GLY A 249 0.54 3.74 11.51
C GLY A 249 -0.71 2.88 11.59
N ILE A 250 -1.64 3.05 10.65
CA ILE A 250 -2.84 2.23 10.55
C ILE A 250 -2.52 1.06 9.62
N PRO A 251 -2.67 -0.20 10.07
CA PRO A 251 -2.49 -1.37 9.21
C PRO A 251 -3.27 -1.18 7.90
N SER A 252 -2.62 -1.35 6.76
CA SER A 252 -3.25 -1.06 5.48
C SER A 252 -2.99 -2.14 4.44
N ALA A 253 -3.90 -2.24 3.47
CA ALA A 253 -3.75 -3.09 2.31
C ALA A 253 -4.37 -2.43 1.07
N ASP A 254 -3.87 -2.81 -0.10
CA ASP A 254 -4.34 -2.39 -1.42
C ASP A 254 -4.41 -3.61 -2.34
N PHE A 255 -5.46 -3.68 -3.16
CA PHE A 255 -5.77 -4.85 -3.98
C PHE A 255 -6.07 -4.47 -5.42
N SER A 256 -5.56 -5.26 -6.36
CA SER A 256 -5.83 -5.05 -7.79
C SER A 256 -5.62 -6.33 -8.58
N TYR A 257 -6.50 -6.62 -9.55
CA TYR A 257 -6.17 -7.57 -10.60
C TYR A 257 -5.23 -6.92 -11.61
N PHE A 258 -4.04 -7.49 -11.74
CA PHE A 258 -3.01 -6.98 -12.65
C PHE A 258 -2.98 -7.73 -13.98
N TYR A 259 -2.31 -7.09 -14.94
CA TYR A 259 -1.96 -7.64 -16.25
C TYR A 259 -0.80 -8.66 -16.15
N GLY A 260 -0.73 -9.67 -17.03
CA GLY A 260 0.37 -10.66 -17.09
C GLY A 260 0.37 -11.50 -18.38
N PRO A 261 1.22 -12.54 -18.57
CA PRO A 261 2.57 -12.80 -18.03
C PRO A 261 3.70 -12.35 -19.00
N GLY A 262 4.93 -12.16 -18.48
CA GLY A 262 6.14 -11.81 -19.27
C GLY A 262 6.87 -10.54 -18.82
N ASN A 263 6.28 -9.79 -17.90
CA ASN A 263 6.87 -8.67 -17.17
C ASN A 263 6.49 -8.86 -15.69
N PRO A 264 7.30 -8.40 -14.70
CA PRO A 264 6.78 -8.26 -13.34
C PRO A 264 5.51 -7.41 -13.38
N VAL A 265 4.64 -7.55 -12.36
CA VAL A 265 3.46 -6.71 -12.08
C VAL A 265 3.66 -5.32 -12.72
N SER A 266 2.96 -5.07 -13.82
CA SER A 266 3.12 -3.86 -14.63
C SER A 266 1.77 -3.18 -14.74
N LEU A 267 1.81 -1.84 -14.74
CA LEU A 267 0.61 -1.04 -15.03
C LEU A 267 0.05 -1.43 -16.40
N TYR A 268 -1.25 -1.24 -16.54
CA TYR A 268 -1.97 -1.57 -17.77
C TYR A 268 -1.65 -0.55 -18.88
N PRO A 269 -1.68 -0.94 -20.16
CA PRO A 269 -1.09 -0.12 -21.24
C PRO A 269 -1.70 1.26 -21.48
N VAL A 270 -2.94 1.49 -21.04
CA VAL A 270 -3.70 2.74 -21.26
C VAL A 270 -3.79 3.62 -20.01
N TYR A 271 -2.99 3.32 -18.99
CA TYR A 271 -2.94 4.08 -17.74
C TYR A 271 -2.74 5.58 -17.99
N HIS A 272 -3.61 6.40 -17.38
CA HIS A 272 -3.63 7.87 -17.49
C HIS A 272 -3.79 8.42 -18.92
N THR A 273 -4.36 7.64 -19.84
CA THR A 273 -4.67 8.08 -21.20
C THR A 273 -6.18 8.14 -21.47
N GLN A 274 -6.57 8.71 -22.61
CA GLN A 274 -7.99 8.76 -23.05
C GLN A 274 -8.55 7.36 -23.36
N GLU A 275 -7.66 6.39 -23.59
CA GLU A 275 -7.99 5.00 -23.86
C GLU A 275 -8.36 4.21 -22.59
N ASP A 276 -8.04 4.73 -21.39
CA ASP A 276 -8.63 4.21 -20.15
C ASP A 276 -10.09 4.65 -20.04
N ASN A 277 -10.95 3.94 -20.77
CA ASN A 277 -12.36 4.21 -20.87
C ASN A 277 -13.19 2.92 -20.81
N PHE A 278 -14.51 3.08 -20.64
CA PHE A 278 -15.42 1.94 -20.44
C PHE A 278 -15.41 0.95 -21.60
N TYR A 279 -15.21 1.42 -22.85
CA TYR A 279 -15.12 0.54 -24.00
C TYR A 279 -13.90 -0.38 -23.89
N TRP A 280 -12.73 0.15 -23.52
CA TRP A 280 -11.53 -0.67 -23.31
C TRP A 280 -11.75 -1.72 -22.22
N MET A 281 -12.29 -1.30 -21.07
CA MET A 281 -12.59 -2.18 -19.94
C MET A 281 -13.52 -3.34 -20.36
N LYS A 282 -14.68 -3.00 -20.94
CA LYS A 282 -15.72 -3.96 -21.31
C LYS A 282 -15.37 -4.81 -22.53
N THR A 283 -14.42 -4.39 -23.36
CA THR A 283 -14.06 -5.14 -24.57
C THR A 283 -12.89 -6.07 -24.32
N PHE A 284 -11.86 -5.63 -23.58
CA PHE A 284 -10.58 -6.32 -23.53
C PHE A 284 -10.20 -6.85 -22.16
N ILE A 285 -10.66 -6.21 -21.08
CA ILE A 285 -10.16 -6.50 -19.72
C ILE A 285 -11.12 -7.41 -18.98
N ASP A 286 -12.35 -6.96 -18.79
CA ASP A 286 -13.37 -7.70 -18.05
C ASP A 286 -14.75 -7.63 -18.72
N PRO A 287 -14.94 -8.31 -19.87
CA PRO A 287 -16.17 -8.16 -20.65
C PRO A 287 -17.46 -8.58 -19.94
N LYS A 288 -17.33 -9.43 -18.92
CA LYS A 288 -18.44 -9.97 -18.13
C LYS A 288 -18.48 -9.43 -16.70
N PHE A 289 -17.51 -8.58 -16.32
CA PHE A 289 -17.36 -8.09 -14.95
C PHE A 289 -17.12 -9.20 -13.90
N GLU A 290 -16.58 -10.35 -14.32
CA GLU A 290 -16.31 -11.50 -13.45
C GLU A 290 -15.13 -11.22 -12.51
N PHE A 291 -14.14 -10.43 -12.96
CA PHE A 291 -13.00 -10.02 -12.14
C PHE A 291 -13.40 -8.93 -11.15
N HIS A 292 -14.22 -7.97 -11.58
CA HIS A 292 -14.82 -6.98 -10.69
C HIS A 292 -15.67 -7.65 -9.61
N GLU A 293 -16.49 -8.65 -9.97
CA GLU A 293 -17.28 -9.42 -9.01
C GLU A 293 -16.38 -10.16 -8.01
N ALA A 294 -15.31 -10.82 -8.48
CA ALA A 294 -14.40 -11.56 -7.63
C ALA A 294 -13.67 -10.66 -6.61
N VAL A 295 -13.10 -9.53 -7.06
CA VAL A 295 -12.42 -8.59 -6.15
C VAL A 295 -13.40 -7.92 -5.19
N THR A 296 -14.60 -7.56 -5.66
CA THR A 296 -15.69 -7.00 -4.81
C THR A 296 -16.09 -7.95 -3.70
N LYS A 297 -16.27 -9.26 -4.00
CA LYS A 297 -16.58 -10.28 -3.00
C LYS A 297 -15.44 -10.47 -2.01
N PHE A 298 -14.20 -10.44 -2.50
CA PHE A 298 -13.02 -10.55 -1.68
C PHE A 298 -12.87 -9.37 -0.70
N GLU A 299 -12.92 -8.14 -1.20
CA GLU A 299 -12.75 -6.93 -0.40
C GLU A 299 -13.92 -6.72 0.57
N GLY A 300 -15.17 -6.85 0.09
CA GLY A 300 -16.35 -6.69 0.92
C GLY A 300 -16.44 -7.76 2.01
N GLY A 301 -16.09 -9.00 1.68
CA GLY A 301 -16.06 -10.08 2.65
C GLY A 301 -14.92 -9.93 3.67
N LEU A 302 -13.71 -9.56 3.23
CA LEU A 302 -12.60 -9.24 4.13
C LEU A 302 -12.93 -8.08 5.06
N LEU A 303 -13.59 -7.03 4.53
CA LEU A 303 -14.07 -5.89 5.30
C LEU A 303 -15.04 -6.32 6.41
N ILE A 304 -15.99 -7.19 6.09
CA ILE A 304 -16.94 -7.76 7.07
C ILE A 304 -16.20 -8.60 8.11
N ASP A 305 -15.29 -9.50 7.70
CA ASP A 305 -14.51 -10.33 8.62
C ASP A 305 -13.71 -9.45 9.60
N LEU A 306 -13.05 -8.39 9.13
CA LEU A 306 -12.30 -7.45 9.98
C LEU A 306 -13.21 -6.61 10.90
N ALA A 307 -14.39 -6.23 10.43
CA ALA A 307 -15.34 -5.42 11.18
C ALA A 307 -16.14 -6.20 12.23
N ASP A 308 -16.37 -7.49 12.03
CA ASP A 308 -17.28 -8.29 12.86
C ASP A 308 -16.57 -9.36 13.72
N SER A 309 -15.31 -9.72 13.41
CA SER A 309 -14.55 -10.69 14.21
C SER A 309 -14.33 -10.21 15.66
N PRO A 310 -14.70 -10.99 16.69
CA PRO A 310 -14.48 -10.60 18.09
C PRO A 310 -13.00 -10.39 18.42
N VAL A 311 -12.12 -11.25 17.89
CA VAL A 311 -10.66 -11.09 17.92
C VAL A 311 -10.17 -10.78 16.51
N LEU A 312 -9.39 -9.73 16.33
CA LEU A 312 -8.86 -9.35 15.03
C LEU A 312 -7.97 -10.47 14.46
N PRO A 313 -8.10 -10.82 13.17
CA PRO A 313 -7.32 -11.87 12.53
C PRO A 313 -5.91 -11.40 12.13
N PHE A 314 -5.26 -10.60 12.98
CA PHE A 314 -3.92 -10.07 12.76
C PHE A 314 -2.86 -11.12 13.14
N ASP A 315 -1.72 -11.14 12.43
CA ASP A 315 -0.61 -12.04 12.71
C ASP A 315 0.65 -11.29 13.16
N VAL A 316 0.80 -11.21 14.49
CA VAL A 316 1.95 -10.58 15.15
C VAL A 316 3.25 -11.36 14.92
N THR A 317 3.17 -12.68 14.74
CA THR A 317 4.35 -13.54 14.52
C THR A 317 4.88 -13.41 13.10
N ARG A 318 4.01 -13.19 12.11
CA ARG A 318 4.42 -12.82 10.74
C ARG A 318 5.12 -11.47 10.74
N TYR A 319 4.67 -10.51 11.55
CA TYR A 319 5.37 -9.24 11.73
C TYR A 319 6.79 -9.44 12.27
N ALA A 320 6.95 -10.30 13.28
CA ALA A 320 8.27 -10.62 13.84
C ALA A 320 9.20 -11.25 12.80
N LYS A 321 8.69 -12.19 11.98
CA LYS A 321 9.45 -12.78 10.86
C LYS A 321 9.86 -11.73 9.82
N ALA A 322 9.00 -10.76 9.54
CA ALA A 322 9.30 -9.67 8.61
C ALA A 322 10.42 -8.76 9.15
N LEU A 323 10.39 -8.42 10.45
CA LEU A 323 11.47 -7.65 11.11
C LEU A 323 12.80 -8.41 11.09
N LEU A 324 12.78 -9.71 11.41
CA LEU A 324 13.98 -10.56 11.36
C LEU A 324 14.56 -10.64 9.95
N LYS A 325 13.71 -10.82 8.93
CA LYS A 325 14.12 -10.76 7.53
C LYS A 325 14.76 -9.41 7.21
N GLY A 326 14.15 -8.31 7.63
CA GLY A 326 14.69 -6.97 7.43
C GLY A 326 16.06 -6.76 8.07
N TYR A 327 16.24 -7.21 9.31
CA TYR A 327 17.54 -7.17 9.99
C TYR A 327 18.58 -8.02 9.27
N ASN A 328 18.19 -9.19 8.77
CA ASN A 328 19.10 -10.07 8.03
C ASN A 328 19.57 -9.47 6.70
N LEU A 329 18.78 -8.59 6.08
CA LEU A 329 19.15 -7.86 4.85
C LEU A 329 20.16 -6.73 5.06
N LEU A 330 20.38 -6.26 6.30
CA LEU A 330 21.36 -5.21 6.56
C LEU A 330 22.77 -5.63 6.08
N PRO A 331 23.54 -4.74 5.41
CA PRO A 331 24.88 -5.03 4.91
C PRO A 331 25.81 -5.57 6.00
N LYS A 332 26.69 -6.52 5.65
CA LYS A 332 27.70 -7.06 6.58
C LYS A 332 28.55 -5.97 7.23
N LYS A 333 28.85 -4.90 6.49
CA LYS A 333 29.59 -3.74 6.99
C LYS A 333 28.91 -3.11 8.22
N MET A 334 27.57 -3.00 8.21
CA MET A 334 26.81 -2.51 9.37
C MET A 334 26.81 -3.48 10.56
N LYS A 335 27.04 -4.77 10.30
CA LYS A 335 27.04 -5.82 11.32
C LYS A 335 28.40 -6.05 11.97
N ASN A 336 29.48 -5.65 11.29
CA ASN A 336 30.85 -5.99 11.65
C ASN A 336 31.73 -4.78 12.02
N GLU A 337 31.34 -3.55 11.66
CA GLU A 337 32.04 -2.33 12.09
C GLU A 337 31.57 -1.89 13.48
N SER A 338 32.25 -0.87 14.06
CA SER A 338 32.01 -0.26 15.39
C SER A 338 30.63 0.41 15.55
N ILE A 339 29.58 -0.11 14.92
CA ILE A 339 28.19 0.32 15.06
C ILE A 339 27.60 -0.39 16.28
N THR A 340 27.52 0.34 17.40
CA THR A 340 27.06 -0.20 18.68
C THR A 340 25.56 -0.54 18.61
N SER A 341 24.76 0.21 17.85
CA SER A 341 23.32 -0.03 17.71
C SER A 341 22.95 -1.35 17.05
N ASN A 342 23.87 -2.04 16.37
CA ASN A 342 23.57 -3.30 15.71
C ASN A 342 23.21 -4.43 16.69
N GLU A 343 23.94 -4.53 17.81
CA GLU A 343 23.65 -5.54 18.84
C GLU A 343 22.29 -5.26 19.50
N TYR A 344 22.00 -4.01 19.84
CA TYR A 344 20.71 -3.60 20.38
C TYR A 344 19.56 -3.85 19.40
N MET A 345 19.78 -3.63 18.09
CA MET A 345 18.77 -3.91 17.07
C MET A 345 18.50 -5.40 16.95
N ARG A 346 19.55 -6.23 17.01
CA ARG A 346 19.41 -7.69 17.05
C ARG A 346 18.58 -8.11 18.27
N GLU A 347 18.94 -7.63 19.46
CA GLU A 347 18.23 -7.94 20.71
C GLU A 347 16.77 -7.50 20.67
N ALA A 348 16.49 -6.30 20.17
CA ALA A 348 15.12 -5.80 20.02
C ALA A 348 14.29 -6.69 19.09
N VAL A 349 14.85 -7.13 17.95
CA VAL A 349 14.18 -8.06 17.01
C VAL A 349 13.86 -9.39 17.69
N TYR A 350 14.81 -9.99 18.41
CA TYR A 350 14.56 -11.24 19.14
C TYR A 350 13.56 -11.06 20.28
N SER A 351 13.64 -9.95 21.02
CA SER A 351 12.69 -9.63 22.09
C SER A 351 11.26 -9.45 21.56
N PHE A 352 11.09 -8.79 20.42
CA PHE A 352 9.78 -8.70 19.75
C PHE A 352 9.30 -10.07 19.28
N MET A 353 10.19 -10.92 18.76
CA MET A 353 9.83 -12.28 18.34
C MET A 353 9.34 -13.11 19.53
N ASP A 354 10.04 -13.09 20.66
CA ASP A 354 9.63 -13.80 21.89
C ASP A 354 8.29 -13.25 22.42
N ALA A 355 8.13 -11.93 22.47
CA ALA A 355 6.87 -11.29 22.88
C ALA A 355 5.70 -11.67 21.95
N SER A 356 5.95 -11.74 20.63
CA SER A 356 4.95 -12.13 19.64
C SER A 356 4.50 -13.59 19.83
N HIS A 357 5.44 -14.49 20.14
CA HIS A 357 5.13 -15.90 20.42
C HIS A 357 4.34 -16.06 21.72
N ALA A 358 4.75 -15.38 22.79
CA ALA A 358 4.03 -15.40 24.06
C ALA A 358 2.61 -14.84 23.92
N PHE A 359 2.45 -13.71 23.20
CA PHE A 359 1.15 -13.11 22.91
C PHE A 359 0.26 -14.06 22.12
N ASP A 360 0.77 -14.69 21.06
CA ASP A 360 -0.01 -15.61 20.23
C ASP A 360 -0.40 -16.88 21.00
N GLN A 361 0.48 -17.39 21.86
CA GLN A 361 0.17 -18.50 22.76
C GLN A 361 -0.94 -18.13 23.77
N ALA A 362 -0.95 -16.90 24.29
CA ALA A 362 -2.02 -16.44 25.17
C ALA A 362 -3.34 -16.25 24.39
N ARG A 363 -3.27 -15.65 23.20
CA ARG A 363 -4.41 -15.41 22.31
C ARG A 363 -5.09 -16.71 21.87
N SER A 364 -4.32 -17.74 21.54
CA SER A 364 -4.85 -19.04 21.10
C SER A 364 -5.64 -19.80 22.18
N LYS A 365 -5.52 -19.39 23.46
CA LYS A 365 -6.31 -19.94 24.57
C LYS A 365 -7.63 -19.19 24.81
N LEU A 366 -7.86 -18.07 24.12
CA LEU A 366 -9.11 -17.32 24.23
C LEU A 366 -10.22 -18.07 23.50
N ASP A 367 -11.32 -18.34 24.20
CA ASP A 367 -12.60 -18.63 23.56
C ASP A 367 -13.40 -17.32 23.43
N PRO A 368 -13.62 -16.79 22.22
CA PRO A 368 -14.34 -15.54 22.03
C PRO A 368 -15.79 -15.56 22.52
N ASN A 369 -16.39 -16.73 22.70
CA ASN A 369 -17.76 -16.86 23.19
C ASN A 369 -17.86 -16.80 24.73
N ILE A 370 -16.74 -17.00 25.42
CA ILE A 370 -16.66 -17.07 26.89
C ILE A 370 -15.88 -15.88 27.46
N ALA A 371 -14.85 -15.42 26.74
CA ALA A 371 -14.00 -14.32 27.17
C ALA A 371 -14.79 -13.04 27.39
N SER A 372 -14.41 -12.28 28.44
CA SER A 372 -15.06 -11.00 28.71
C SER A 372 -14.84 -10.01 27.56
N PRO A 373 -15.81 -9.12 27.26
CA PRO A 373 -15.64 -8.10 26.22
C PRO A 373 -14.40 -7.23 26.43
N LEU A 374 -14.05 -6.93 27.68
CA LEU A 374 -12.85 -6.17 28.04
C LEU A 374 -11.57 -6.93 27.69
N LEU A 375 -11.51 -8.25 27.96
CA LEU A 375 -10.34 -9.06 27.61
C LEU A 375 -10.14 -9.10 26.10
N LEU A 376 -11.21 -9.33 25.33
CA LEU A 376 -11.15 -9.30 23.86
C LEU A 376 -10.66 -7.94 23.35
N ARG A 377 -11.16 -6.86 23.94
CA ARG A 377 -10.76 -5.49 23.61
C ARG A 377 -9.27 -5.25 23.90
N MET A 378 -8.76 -5.70 25.04
CA MET A 378 -7.34 -5.59 25.40
C MET A 378 -6.43 -6.26 24.37
N PHE A 379 -6.75 -7.51 23.97
CA PHE A 379 -5.98 -8.21 22.93
C PHE A 379 -6.05 -7.49 21.57
N ASN A 380 -7.23 -7.01 21.17
CA ASN A 380 -7.39 -6.26 19.92
C ASN A 380 -6.59 -4.95 19.94
N ASP A 381 -6.61 -4.24 21.05
CA ASP A 381 -5.89 -2.97 21.20
C ASP A 381 -4.38 -3.19 21.15
N GLN A 382 -3.85 -4.25 21.78
CA GLN A 382 -2.43 -4.60 21.65
C GLN A 382 -2.02 -4.83 20.19
N MET A 383 -2.82 -5.58 19.41
CA MET A 383 -2.50 -5.83 18.00
C MET A 383 -2.58 -4.56 17.13
N VAL A 384 -3.59 -3.71 17.36
CA VAL A 384 -3.79 -2.45 16.61
C VAL A 384 -2.68 -1.42 16.87
N GLN A 385 -2.03 -1.49 18.03
CA GLN A 385 -0.96 -0.54 18.41
C GLN A 385 0.41 -0.90 17.82
N ILE A 386 0.60 -2.09 17.25
CA ILE A 386 1.92 -2.54 16.73
C ILE A 386 2.42 -1.60 15.64
N GLU A 387 1.64 -1.36 14.58
CA GLU A 387 2.07 -0.48 13.48
C GLU A 387 2.32 0.96 13.94
N LYS A 388 1.55 1.44 14.93
CA LYS A 388 1.68 2.78 15.48
C LYS A 388 3.01 2.97 16.19
N ALA A 389 3.57 1.92 16.78
CA ALA A 389 4.91 1.95 17.40
C ALA A 389 6.03 2.21 16.37
N PHE A 390 5.79 2.01 15.08
CA PHE A 390 6.75 2.26 14.01
C PHE A 390 6.63 3.65 13.37
N ILE A 391 5.74 4.51 13.88
CA ILE A 391 5.62 5.91 13.47
C ILE A 391 6.58 6.75 14.30
N SER A 392 7.57 7.36 13.65
CA SER A 392 8.54 8.23 14.30
C SER A 392 8.43 9.66 13.78
N SER A 393 8.28 10.62 14.71
CA SER A 393 8.38 12.06 14.45
C SER A 393 9.80 12.54 14.22
N SER A 394 10.80 11.70 14.51
CA SER A 394 12.24 12.02 14.49
C SER A 394 12.93 11.63 13.17
N ILE A 395 12.17 11.08 12.20
CA ILE A 395 12.68 10.82 10.86
C ILE A 395 12.92 12.15 10.16
N LEU A 396 14.19 12.42 9.86
CA LEU A 396 14.59 13.53 8.99
C LEU A 396 14.38 13.09 7.53
N SER A 397 13.13 13.04 7.08
CA SER A 397 12.78 12.78 5.69
C SER A 397 12.40 14.09 5.02
N SER A 398 12.88 14.32 3.79
CA SER A 398 12.38 15.40 2.93
C SER A 398 10.91 15.20 2.55
N ASN A 399 10.40 13.97 2.67
CA ASN A 399 8.99 13.63 2.56
C ASN A 399 8.37 13.46 3.95
N TYR A 400 7.60 14.46 4.39
CA TYR A 400 6.97 14.49 5.72
C TYR A 400 5.92 13.38 5.94
N LEU A 401 5.40 12.76 4.88
CA LEU A 401 4.47 11.62 4.97
C LEU A 401 5.16 10.33 5.36
N GLN A 402 6.48 10.24 5.17
CA GLN A 402 7.25 9.03 5.46
C GLN A 402 7.71 9.03 6.92
N ARG A 403 6.79 8.68 7.83
CA ARG A 403 7.06 8.53 9.27
C ARG A 403 7.25 7.08 9.71
N HIS A 404 6.83 6.12 8.88
CA HIS A 404 6.93 4.71 9.18
C HIS A 404 8.35 4.18 8.95
N ILE A 405 9.06 3.82 10.03
CA ILE A 405 10.46 3.39 9.97
C ILE A 405 10.65 1.98 9.38
N PHE A 406 9.58 1.17 9.31
CA PHE A 406 9.60 -0.18 8.76
C PHE A 406 8.60 -0.35 7.60
N SER A 407 8.98 -0.04 6.36
CA SER A 407 7.97 0.21 5.31
C SER A 407 8.31 -0.25 3.90
N ARG A 408 9.53 -0.74 3.65
CA ARG A 408 9.95 -1.21 2.32
C ARG A 408 10.43 -2.67 2.36
N PRO A 409 10.46 -3.40 1.24
CA PRO A 409 10.87 -4.82 1.25
C PRO A 409 12.33 -5.02 0.88
N ASN A 410 12.84 -4.25 -0.08
CA ASN A 410 14.26 -4.28 -0.45
C ASN A 410 15.11 -3.48 0.54
N TYR A 411 14.52 -2.45 1.17
CA TYR A 411 15.19 -1.56 2.13
C TYR A 411 14.34 -1.36 3.39
N PRO A 412 14.14 -2.39 4.22
CA PRO A 412 13.07 -2.38 5.21
C PRO A 412 13.15 -1.33 6.29
N PHE A 413 14.34 -0.77 6.52
CA PHE A 413 14.57 0.38 7.39
C PHE A 413 15.06 1.56 6.54
N PRO A 414 14.16 2.34 5.90
CA PRO A 414 14.56 3.30 4.87
C PRO A 414 15.56 4.34 5.35
N GLY A 415 15.43 4.80 6.60
CA GLY A 415 16.37 5.73 7.22
C GLY A 415 17.78 5.16 7.33
N VAL A 416 17.91 3.92 7.81
CA VAL A 416 19.19 3.21 7.94
C VAL A 416 19.85 3.02 6.57
N TRP A 417 19.08 2.57 5.58
CA TRP A 417 19.59 2.38 4.21
C TRP A 417 19.99 3.70 3.54
N SER A 418 19.19 4.76 3.70
CA SER A 418 19.51 6.08 3.17
C SER A 418 20.80 6.63 3.78
N ALA A 419 20.96 6.54 5.09
CA ALA A 419 22.17 6.97 5.80
C ALA A 419 23.42 6.21 5.33
N TYR A 420 23.28 4.92 5.09
CA TYR A 420 24.34 4.06 4.58
C TYR A 420 24.77 4.40 3.17
N PHE A 421 23.82 4.59 2.26
CA PHE A 421 24.13 4.99 0.88
C PHE A 421 24.76 6.39 0.83
N ALA A 422 24.44 7.26 1.79
CA ALA A 422 25.12 8.54 1.96
C ALA A 422 26.51 8.44 2.61
N GLY A 423 26.93 7.26 3.08
CA GLY A 423 28.21 7.05 3.75
C GLY A 423 28.31 7.72 5.12
N ASN A 424 27.18 8.08 5.74
CA ASN A 424 27.15 8.79 7.03
C ASN A 424 26.91 7.82 8.20
N ILE A 425 27.99 7.32 8.80
CA ILE A 425 27.94 6.34 9.88
C ILE A 425 27.22 6.85 11.14
N ASN A 426 27.38 8.13 11.50
CA ASN A 426 26.68 8.71 12.65
C ASN A 426 25.17 8.73 12.43
N GLU A 427 24.73 9.01 11.20
CA GLU A 427 23.31 8.94 10.85
C GLU A 427 22.82 7.49 10.79
N VAL A 428 23.65 6.53 10.37
CA VAL A 428 23.31 5.10 10.45
C VAL A 428 23.04 4.71 11.91
N GLU A 429 23.92 5.07 12.85
CA GLU A 429 23.74 4.83 14.29
C GLU A 429 22.45 5.45 14.81
N ARG A 430 22.19 6.72 14.48
CA ARG A 430 20.97 7.42 14.89
C ARG A 430 19.72 6.72 14.36
N GLN A 431 19.70 6.35 13.08
CA GLN A 431 18.56 5.67 12.46
C GLN A 431 18.35 4.26 13.03
N MET A 432 19.43 3.53 13.33
CA MET A 432 19.33 2.23 14.01
C MET A 432 18.78 2.37 15.42
N SER A 433 19.17 3.40 16.17
CA SER A 433 18.60 3.69 17.49
C SER A 433 17.09 3.94 17.44
N LEU A 434 16.60 4.69 16.45
CA LEU A 434 15.16 4.89 16.24
C LEU A 434 14.44 3.56 15.93
N VAL A 435 15.08 2.67 15.18
CA VAL A 435 14.54 1.32 14.90
C VAL A 435 14.50 0.46 16.16
N VAL A 436 15.55 0.50 16.99
CA VAL A 436 15.59 -0.18 18.30
C VAL A 436 14.45 0.28 19.19
N GLU A 437 14.26 1.60 19.32
CA GLU A 437 13.22 2.19 20.15
C GLU A 437 11.81 1.72 19.74
N ALA A 438 11.52 1.76 18.44
CA ALA A 438 10.23 1.34 17.92
C ALA A 438 9.97 -0.17 18.05
N ILE A 439 10.96 -1.01 17.71
CA ILE A 439 10.82 -2.47 17.89
C ILE A 439 10.64 -2.82 19.37
N SER A 440 11.40 -2.17 20.26
CA SER A 440 11.27 -2.37 21.71
C SER A 440 9.91 -1.90 22.23
N SER A 441 9.40 -0.78 21.71
CA SER A 441 8.07 -0.27 22.04
C SER A 441 6.98 -1.24 21.58
N ALA A 442 7.09 -1.76 20.35
CA ALA A 442 6.20 -2.79 19.83
C ALA A 442 6.26 -4.09 20.66
N ALA A 443 7.44 -4.48 21.15
CA ALA A 443 7.60 -5.65 22.01
C ALA A 443 6.94 -5.44 23.38
N ASN A 444 7.08 -4.23 23.94
CA ASN A 444 6.43 -3.85 25.20
C ASN A 444 4.90 -3.84 25.08
N ILE A 445 4.34 -3.40 23.96
CA ILE A 445 2.89 -3.45 23.69
C ILE A 445 2.34 -4.88 23.81
N LEU A 446 3.11 -5.89 23.39
CA LEU A 446 2.69 -7.30 23.40
C LEU A 446 2.88 -8.01 24.74
N LYS A 447 3.53 -7.37 25.73
CA LYS A 447 3.70 -7.98 27.05
C LYS A 447 2.34 -8.21 27.72
N PRO A 448 2.24 -9.23 28.61
CA PRO A 448 1.02 -9.46 29.38
C PRO A 448 0.62 -8.18 30.12
N LEU A 449 -0.63 -7.78 29.97
CA LEU A 449 -1.17 -6.67 30.72
C LEU A 449 -1.29 -7.08 32.20
N PRO A 450 -1.03 -6.17 33.16
CA PRO A 450 -1.21 -6.47 34.58
C PRO A 450 -2.63 -6.99 34.81
N SER A 451 -2.78 -7.98 35.70
CA SER A 451 -4.11 -8.45 36.13
C SER A 451 -4.87 -7.28 36.74
N VAL A 452 -5.99 -6.91 36.10
CA VAL A 452 -6.94 -5.88 36.59
C VAL A 452 -7.86 -6.46 37.64
#